data_AF-A0A3C2AHW3-F1
#
_entry.id   AF-A0A3C2AHW3-F1
#
_cell.length_a   1.000
_cell.length_b   1.000
_cell.length_c   1.000
_cell.angle_alpha   90.00
_cell.angle_beta   90.00
_cell.angle_gamma   90.00
#
_symmetry.space_group_name_H-M   'P 1'
#
loop_
_entity.id
_entity.type
_entity.pdbx_description
1 polymer ?
#
loop_
_entity_poly.entity_id
_entity_poly.type
_entity_poly.pdbx_seq_one_letter_code
_entity_poly.pdbx_strand_id
1 'polypeptide(L)' 'MEQKRTKSRLARKERIRKKIKGDSERPRLTVYKSLKHIYAQIINDTEGKTVASVSTLSKEFK' A
#
# COMPACT_ATOMS: atom_id res chain seq x y z
N MET A 1 -22.43 -4.00 -5.10
CA MET A 1 -21.31 -4.10 -6.07
C MET A 1 -19.94 -3.73 -5.48
N GLU A 2 -19.86 -2.78 -4.55
CA GLU A 2 -18.61 -2.28 -3.97
C GLU A 2 -17.78 -3.32 -3.19
N GLN A 3 -18.44 -4.22 -2.45
CA GLN A 3 -17.77 -5.26 -1.68
C GLN A 3 -16.97 -6.26 -2.55
N LYS A 4 -17.42 -6.55 -3.79
CA LYS A 4 -16.77 -7.53 -4.67
C LYS A 4 -15.39 -7.05 -5.17
N ARG A 5 -15.28 -5.76 -5.53
CA ARG A 5 -14.01 -5.16 -6.00
C ARG A 5 -13.00 -5.06 -4.86
N THR A 6 -13.44 -4.65 -3.66
CA THR A 6 -12.60 -4.61 -2.47
C THR A 6 -12.11 -6.00 -2.07
N LYS A 7 -12.98 -7.01 -2.05
CA LYS A 7 -12.61 -8.40 -1.72
C LYS A 7 -11.58 -8.97 -2.68
N SER A 8 -11.78 -8.81 -3.99
CA SER A 8 -10.82 -9.28 -5.01
C SER A 8 -9.46 -8.60 -4.90
N ARG A 9 -9.45 -7.29 -4.65
CA ARG A 9 -8.21 -6.52 -4.43
C ARG A 9 -7.46 -6.98 -3.18
N LEU A 10 -8.16 -7.17 -2.07
CA LEU A 10 -7.54 -7.66 -0.82
C LEU A 10 -6.97 -9.07 -1.01
N ALA A 11 -7.72 -9.98 -1.63
CA ALA A 11 -7.25 -11.34 -1.92
C ALA A 11 -5.96 -11.35 -2.78
N ARG A 12 -5.89 -10.46 -3.79
CA ARG A 12 -4.67 -10.29 -4.58
C ARG A 12 -3.51 -9.74 -3.74
N LYS A 13 -3.78 -8.75 -2.89
CA LYS A 13 -2.77 -8.14 -2.01
C LYS A 13 -2.17 -9.19 -1.07
N GLU A 14 -3.01 -10.02 -0.45
CA GLU A 14 -2.58 -11.11 0.41
C GLU A 14 -1.74 -12.14 -0.36
N ARG A 15 -2.14 -12.53 -1.58
CA ARG A 15 -1.35 -13.44 -2.41
C ARG A 15 0.04 -12.88 -2.73
N ILE A 16 0.14 -11.59 -3.05
CA ILE A 16 1.42 -10.94 -3.35
C ILE A 16 2.30 -10.89 -2.10
N ARG A 17 1.72 -10.57 -0.94
CA ARG A 17 2.41 -10.52 0.37
C ARG A 17 3.00 -11.86 0.82
N LYS A 18 2.51 -12.99 0.28
CA LYS A 18 3.13 -14.31 0.51
C LYS A 18 4.52 -14.41 -0.10
N LYS A 19 4.81 -13.67 -1.18
CA LYS A 19 6.11 -13.68 -1.87
C LYS A 19 6.93 -12.42 -1.58
N ILE A 20 6.27 -11.28 -1.43
CA ILE A 20 6.91 -9.98 -1.22
C ILE A 20 6.69 -9.56 0.23
N LYS A 21 7.76 -9.65 1.03
CA LYS A 21 7.90 -9.03 2.34
C LYS A 21 8.96 -7.94 2.25
N GLY A 22 8.84 -6.91 3.09
CA GLY A 22 9.88 -5.90 3.25
C GLY A 22 10.43 -5.88 4.66
N ASP A 23 11.73 -5.79 4.77
CA ASP A 23 12.47 -5.66 6.03
C ASP A 23 12.99 -4.22 6.21
N SER A 24 13.90 -4.00 7.15
CA SER A 24 14.46 -2.68 7.43
C SER A 24 15.36 -2.16 6.32
N GLU A 25 16.08 -3.03 5.60
CA GLU A 25 16.97 -2.64 4.50
C GLU A 25 16.19 -2.42 3.20
N ARG A 26 15.16 -3.24 2.96
CA ARG A 26 14.31 -3.22 1.78
C ARG A 26 12.84 -3.25 2.19
N PRO A 27 12.29 -2.12 2.65
CA PRO A 27 10.89 -2.03 3.06
C PRO A 27 9.95 -2.18 1.85
N ARG A 28 8.73 -2.64 2.13
CA ARG A 28 7.72 -2.94 1.10
C ARG A 28 6.88 -1.71 0.79
N LEU A 29 6.83 -1.36 -0.49
CA LEU A 29 5.90 -0.35 -0.99
C LEU A 29 4.48 -0.94 -1.13
N THR A 30 3.47 -0.22 -0.65
CA THR A 30 2.06 -0.48 -0.93
C THR A 30 1.41 0.73 -1.56
N VAL A 31 0.64 0.50 -2.63
CA VAL A 31 -0.13 1.54 -3.31
C VAL A 31 -1.63 1.22 -3.25
N TYR A 32 -2.42 2.25 -2.99
CA TYR A 32 -3.88 2.22 -3.11
C TYR A 32 -4.32 3.32 -4.08
N LYS A 33 -5.08 2.93 -5.10
CA LYS A 33 -5.65 3.83 -6.10
C LYS A 33 -7.16 3.91 -5.93
N SER A 34 -7.66 5.10 -5.65
CA SER A 34 -9.09 5.41 -5.70
C SER A 34 -9.47 5.88 -7.12
N LEU A 35 -10.71 6.35 -7.28
CA LEU A 35 -11.14 6.94 -8.54
C LEU A 35 -10.43 8.26 -8.85
N LYS A 36 -10.06 9.04 -7.82
CA LYS A 36 -9.54 10.40 -7.96
C LYS A 36 -8.12 10.58 -7.45
N HIS A 37 -7.66 9.72 -6.55
CA HIS A 37 -6.42 9.92 -5.80
C HIS A 37 -5.60 8.64 -5.68
N ILE A 38 -4.30 8.81 -5.47
CA ILE A 38 -3.36 7.72 -5.23
C ILE A 38 -2.69 7.93 -3.89
N TYR A 39 -2.52 6.84 -3.16
CA TYR A 39 -1.90 6.79 -1.85
C TYR A 39 -0.81 5.72 -1.88
N ALA A 40 0.39 6.06 -1.40
CA ALA A 40 1.52 5.17 -1.34
C ALA A 40 2.14 5.18 0.07
N GLN A 41 2.56 4.02 0.55
CA GLN A 41 3.21 3.87 1.86
C GLN A 41 4.38 2.89 1.75
N ILE A 42 5.48 3.21 2.41
CA ILE A 42 6.65 2.34 2.59
C ILE A 42 6.56 1.74 3.98
N ILE A 43 6.51 0.41 4.07
CA ILE A 43 6.27 -0.31 5.32
C ILE A 43 7.41 -1.29 5.57
N ASN A 44 7.94 -1.29 6.79
CA ASN A 44 8.78 -2.35 7.32
C ASN A 44 7.87 -3.43 7.93
N ASP A 45 7.80 -4.61 7.31
CA ASP A 45 6.92 -5.69 7.77
C ASP A 45 7.46 -6.42 9.02
N THR A 46 8.75 -6.29 9.34
CA THR A 46 9.36 -6.87 10.55
C THR A 46 8.93 -6.11 11.80
N GLU A 47 8.94 -4.77 11.74
CA GLU A 47 8.49 -3.91 12.84
C GLU A 47 6.99 -3.57 12.78
N GLY A 48 6.35 -3.82 11.63
CA GLY A 48 4.97 -3.41 11.38
C GLY A 48 4.79 -1.89 11.28
N LYS A 49 5.85 -1.14 11.01
CA LYS A 49 5.83 0.34 10.98
C LYS A 49 5.86 0.88 9.56
N THR A 50 5.12 1.96 9.35
CA THR A 50 5.20 2.78 8.13
C THR A 50 6.37 3.74 8.27
N VAL A 51 7.34 3.66 7.37
CA VAL A 51 8.53 4.51 7.33
C VAL A 51 8.22 5.84 6.65
N ALA A 52 7.45 5.79 5.57
CA ALA A 52 7.05 6.98 4.82
C ALA A 52 5.68 6.79 4.16
N SER A 53 4.98 7.90 3.93
CA SER A 53 3.71 7.90 3.20
C SER A 53 3.57 9.14 2.35
N VAL A 54 2.99 9.00 1.16
CA VAL A 54 2.70 10.11 0.26
C VAL A 54 1.34 9.90 -0.40
N SER A 55 0.67 10.99 -0.74
CA SER A 55 -0.58 10.95 -1.49
C SER A 55 -0.65 12.13 -2.46
N THR A 56 -1.51 12.01 -3.47
CA THR A 56 -1.81 13.11 -4.40
C THR A 56 -2.52 14.31 -3.74
N LEU A 57 -2.87 14.21 -2.45
CA LEU A 57 -3.48 15.30 -1.67
C LEU A 57 -2.44 16.03 -0.80
N SER A 58 -1.20 15.55 -0.76
CA SER A 58 -0.12 16.18 0.00
C SER A 58 0.19 17.57 -0.57
N LYS A 59 0.64 18.49 0.29
CA LYS A 59 0.91 19.91 -0.06
C LYS A 59 1.84 20.09 -1.25
N GLU A 60 2.76 19.17 -1.47
CA GLU A 60 3.73 19.18 -2.58
C GLU A 60 3.09 18.95 -3.96
N PHE A 61 1.88 18.38 -4.00
CA PHE A 61 1.18 18.01 -5.24
C PHE A 61 -0.15 18.76 -5.41
N LYS A 62 -0.39 19.77 -4.58
CA LYS A 62 -1.59 20.61 -4.63
C LYS A 62 -1.29 21.95 -5.29
#